data_AF-B4DF23-F1
#
_entry.id   AF-B4DF23-F1
#
_cell.length_a   1.000
_cell.length_b   1.000
_cell.length_c   1.000
_cell.angle_alpha   90.00
_cell.angle_beta   90.00
_cell.angle_gamma   90.00
#
_symmetry.space_group_name_H-M   'P 1'
#
loop_
_entity.id
_entity.type
_entity.pdbx_description
1 polymer ?
#
loop_
_entity_poly.entity_id
_entity_poly.type
_entity_poly.pdbx_seq_one_letter_code
_entity_poly.pdbx_strand_id
1 'polypeptide(L)'
;MKSEYSSYPDINFNRLFEGRSSRKPEKLKTLFCYFRRVTEKKPTGLVTFTRQSLEDFPEWERCEKPLTRLHVTYEGTIEENGRGMLQVDFANHFVGGGVTSAGLVQEEIRFLINPELIISRLFTEVLDHNECLIITVSEMALDSPFCVLLSGS
;
A
#
# COMPACT_ATOMS: atom_id res chain seq x y z
N MET A 1 10.45 4.97 -27.81
CA MET A 1 10.80 3.63 -27.30
C MET A 1 10.40 3.62 -25.83
N LYS A 2 9.35 2.86 -25.46
CA LYS A 2 8.99 2.72 -24.04
C LYS A 2 9.99 1.75 -23.39
N SER A 3 10.54 2.13 -22.24
CA SER A 3 11.43 1.27 -21.46
C SER A 3 10.71 -0.02 -21.04
N GLU A 4 11.44 -1.11 -20.85
CA GLU A 4 10.93 -2.42 -20.39
C GLU A 4 10.02 -2.29 -19.17
N TYR A 5 10.35 -1.39 -18.25
CA TYR A 5 9.61 -1.15 -16.99
C TYR A 5 8.70 0.09 -17.03
N SER A 6 8.30 0.56 -18.22
CA SER A 6 7.46 1.76 -18.34
C SER A 6 6.05 1.62 -17.75
N SER A 7 5.57 0.39 -17.54
CA SER A 7 4.31 0.05 -16.88
C SER A 7 4.49 -0.29 -15.39
N TYR A 8 5.69 -0.14 -14.84
CA TYR A 8 5.98 -0.40 -13.43
C TYR A 8 6.23 0.90 -12.65
N PRO A 9 5.92 0.95 -11.35
CA PRO A 9 6.24 2.09 -10.50
C PRO A 9 7.74 2.28 -10.25
N ASP A 10 8.16 3.51 -9.94
CA ASP A 10 9.54 3.81 -9.53
C ASP A 10 9.91 3.09 -8.22
N ILE A 11 10.90 2.18 -8.23
CA ILE A 11 11.41 1.52 -7.00
C ILE A 11 12.64 2.23 -6.39
N ASN A 12 13.47 2.88 -7.20
CA ASN A 12 14.68 3.54 -6.72
C ASN A 12 14.36 4.83 -5.96
N PHE A 13 15.07 5.08 -4.85
CA PHE A 13 14.79 6.20 -3.95
C PHE A 13 15.43 7.54 -4.37
N ASN A 14 15.98 7.63 -5.58
CA ASN A 14 16.71 8.82 -6.07
C ASN A 14 15.90 10.11 -5.89
N ARG A 15 14.58 10.04 -6.15
CA ARG A 15 13.66 11.16 -6.05
C ARG A 15 13.32 11.56 -4.61
N LEU A 16 13.66 10.78 -3.59
CA LEU A 16 13.57 11.22 -2.20
C LEU A 16 14.66 12.24 -1.85
N PHE A 17 15.77 12.24 -2.58
CA PHE A 17 16.92 13.11 -2.33
C PHE A 17 16.89 14.40 -3.17
N GLU A 18 15.88 14.56 -4.04
CA GLU A 18 15.73 15.73 -4.91
C GLU A 18 14.94 16.88 -4.24
N GLY A 19 15.28 18.11 -4.63
CA GLY A 19 14.54 19.31 -4.27
C GLY A 19 14.72 19.78 -2.82
N ARG A 20 13.86 20.71 -2.40
CA ARG A 20 13.92 21.38 -1.07
C ARG A 20 12.59 21.35 -0.31
N SER A 21 11.71 20.40 -0.64
CA SER A 21 10.43 20.29 0.03
C SER A 21 10.63 19.92 1.51
N SER A 22 9.93 20.64 2.40
CA SER A 22 9.92 20.36 3.85
C SER A 22 9.35 18.98 4.21
N ARG A 23 8.70 18.29 3.25
CA ARG A 23 8.18 16.92 3.42
C ARG A 23 9.28 15.86 3.35
N LYS A 24 10.38 16.11 2.64
CA LYS A 24 11.45 15.11 2.41
C LYS A 24 12.17 14.69 3.70
N PRO A 25 12.55 15.60 4.61
CA PRO A 25 13.14 15.21 5.89
C PRO A 25 12.24 14.27 6.69
N GLU A 26 10.92 14.52 6.73
CA GLU A 26 9.98 13.66 7.46
C GLU A 26 9.87 12.27 6.81
N LYS A 27 9.79 12.17 5.48
CA LYS A 27 9.86 10.87 4.78
C LYS A 27 11.14 10.10 5.12
N LEU A 28 12.29 10.79 5.08
CA LEU A 28 13.59 10.17 5.37
C LEU A 28 13.68 9.71 6.82
N LYS A 29 13.21 10.50 7.79
CA LYS A 29 13.14 10.09 9.21
C LYS A 29 12.33 8.80 9.37
N THR A 30 11.17 8.70 8.73
CA THR A 30 10.33 7.49 8.82
C THR A 30 11.04 6.27 8.23
N LEU A 31 11.63 6.39 7.05
CA LEU A 31 12.39 5.30 6.41
C LEU A 31 13.63 4.90 7.23
N PHE A 32 14.38 5.86 7.75
CA PHE A 32 15.53 5.56 8.62
C PHE A 32 15.11 4.91 9.93
N CYS A 33 13.95 5.26 10.49
CA CYS A 33 13.40 4.57 11.64
C CYS A 33 13.20 3.08 11.34
N TYR A 34 12.60 2.76 10.20
CA TYR A 34 12.45 1.37 9.73
C TYR A 34 13.80 0.67 9.51
N PHE A 35 14.71 1.27 8.73
CA PHE A 35 16.02 0.67 8.45
C PHE A 35 16.82 0.43 9.72
N ARG A 36 16.76 1.34 10.70
CA ARG A 36 17.38 1.14 12.00
C ARG A 36 16.77 -0.08 12.72
N ARG A 37 15.45 -0.19 12.79
CA ARG A 37 14.77 -1.32 13.47
C ARG A 37 15.14 -2.67 12.86
N VAL A 38 15.09 -2.82 11.53
CA VAL A 38 15.37 -4.11 10.87
C VAL A 38 16.86 -4.49 10.88
N THR A 39 17.77 -3.51 10.92
CA THR A 39 19.21 -3.78 10.98
C THR A 39 19.69 -4.08 12.40
N GLU A 40 19.06 -3.51 13.43
CA GLU A 40 19.31 -3.83 14.84
C GLU A 40 18.73 -5.20 15.22
N LYS A 41 17.51 -5.51 14.77
CA LYS A 41 16.84 -6.79 15.03
C LYS A 41 16.13 -7.28 13.77
N LYS A 42 16.62 -8.39 13.22
CA LYS A 42 16.04 -9.01 12.03
C LYS A 42 14.57 -9.39 12.28
N PRO A 43 13.61 -8.91 11.46
CA PRO A 43 12.22 -9.36 11.55
C PRO A 43 12.11 -10.83 11.12
N THR A 44 11.19 -11.58 11.73
CA THR A 44 11.01 -13.02 11.48
C THR A 44 9.70 -13.35 10.78
N GLY A 45 8.84 -12.36 10.56
CA GLY A 45 7.56 -12.54 9.90
C GLY A 45 7.62 -12.67 8.40
N LEU A 46 6.44 -12.92 7.85
CA LEU A 46 6.20 -13.08 6.43
C LEU A 46 5.24 -11.99 5.95
N VAL A 47 5.48 -11.53 4.73
CA VAL A 47 4.60 -10.64 3.99
C VAL A 47 4.20 -11.36 2.71
N THR A 48 2.90 -11.44 2.44
CA THR A 48 2.35 -12.05 1.24
C THR A 48 1.78 -10.96 0.34
N PHE A 49 2.16 -10.98 -0.93
CA PHE A 49 1.65 -10.09 -1.96
C PHE A 49 0.85 -10.93 -2.97
N THR A 50 -0.41 -10.58 -3.17
CA THR A 50 -1.33 -11.31 -4.06
C THR A 50 -1.96 -10.34 -5.03
N ARG A 51 -1.57 -10.40 -6.31
CA ARG A 51 -2.29 -9.73 -7.38
C ARG A 51 -3.51 -10.58 -7.73
N GLN A 52 -4.69 -9.98 -7.69
CA GLN A 52 -5.93 -10.66 -8.00
C GLN A 52 -6.58 -9.96 -9.19
N SER A 53 -6.88 -10.72 -10.24
CA SER A 53 -7.60 -10.27 -11.42
C SER A 53 -8.92 -11.02 -11.51
N LEU A 54 -10.02 -10.31 -11.76
CA LEU A 54 -11.34 -10.90 -11.92
C LEU A 54 -11.79 -10.81 -13.38
N GLU A 55 -12.27 -11.91 -13.92
CA GLU A 55 -12.93 -11.94 -15.23
C GLU A 55 -14.45 -11.83 -15.09
N ASP A 56 -15.00 -12.49 -14.06
CA ASP A 56 -16.43 -12.54 -13.80
C ASP A 56 -16.85 -11.50 -12.75
N PHE A 57 -17.74 -10.58 -13.16
CA PHE A 57 -18.33 -9.57 -12.30
C PHE A 57 -19.83 -9.83 -12.08
N PRO A 58 -20.41 -9.42 -10.94
CA PRO A 58 -21.85 -9.53 -10.72
C PRO A 58 -22.66 -8.72 -11.75
N GLU A 59 -23.76 -9.30 -12.23
CA GLU A 59 -24.79 -8.53 -12.93
C GLU A 59 -25.57 -7.71 -11.90
N TRP A 60 -25.10 -6.49 -11.61
CA TRP A 60 -25.58 -5.66 -10.50
C TRP A 60 -27.09 -5.42 -10.52
N GLU A 61 -27.70 -5.30 -11.70
CA GLU A 61 -29.15 -5.09 -11.87
C GLU A 61 -29.99 -6.31 -11.42
N ARG A 62 -29.40 -7.50 -11.41
CA ARG A 62 -30.06 -8.77 -11.03
C ARG A 62 -29.55 -9.35 -9.72
N CYS A 63 -28.71 -8.61 -9.00
CA CYS A 63 -28.13 -9.10 -7.75
C CYS A 63 -29.16 -9.06 -6.61
N GLU A 64 -29.59 -10.23 -6.15
CA GLU A 64 -30.56 -10.37 -5.05
C GLU A 64 -29.92 -10.43 -3.65
N LYS A 65 -28.60 -10.19 -3.55
CA LYS A 65 -27.91 -10.25 -2.25
C LYS A 65 -28.39 -9.12 -1.33
N PRO A 66 -28.77 -9.40 -0.08
CA PRO A 66 -29.18 -8.37 0.86
C PRO A 66 -27.98 -7.49 1.26
N LEU A 67 -28.27 -6.26 1.69
CA LEU A 67 -27.27 -5.36 2.24
C LEU A 67 -26.64 -5.94 3.52
N THR A 68 -25.37 -5.65 3.74
CA THR A 68 -24.61 -6.08 4.92
C THR A 68 -24.68 -5.03 6.04
N ARG A 69 -24.16 -5.38 7.23
CA ARG A 69 -24.09 -4.46 8.37
C ARG A 69 -23.11 -3.33 8.09
N LEU A 70 -23.48 -2.10 8.47
CA LEU A 70 -22.65 -0.90 8.31
C LEU A 70 -22.34 -0.27 9.68
N HIS A 71 -21.06 0.02 9.91
CA HIS A 71 -20.61 0.90 10.99
C HIS A 71 -19.96 2.13 10.35
N VAL A 72 -20.40 3.33 10.76
CA VAL A 72 -19.88 4.60 10.27
C VAL A 72 -19.55 5.50 11.46
N THR A 73 -18.37 6.10 11.43
CA THR A 73 -17.84 6.98 12.48
C THR A 73 -17.07 8.13 11.82
N TYR A 74 -17.11 9.31 12.44
CA TYR A 74 -16.30 10.47 12.03
C TYR A 74 -14.95 10.52 12.78
N GLU A 75 -14.79 9.68 13.81
CA GLU A 75 -13.58 9.57 14.62
C GLU A 75 -12.83 8.27 14.31
N GLY A 76 -11.50 8.31 14.46
CA GLY A 76 -10.62 7.17 14.25
C GLY A 76 -10.04 7.07 12.83
N THR A 77 -9.18 6.08 12.64
CA THR A 77 -8.49 5.82 11.37
C THR A 77 -8.55 4.32 11.00
N ILE A 78 -8.31 4.01 9.72
CA ILE A 78 -8.37 2.64 9.21
C ILE A 78 -7.27 1.77 9.86
N GLU A 79 -6.06 2.32 10.03
CA GLU A 79 -4.91 1.62 10.59
C GLU A 79 -5.01 1.37 12.10
N GLU A 80 -5.62 2.29 12.85
CA GLU A 80 -5.73 2.17 14.32
C GLU A 80 -7.00 1.43 14.74
N ASN A 81 -8.16 1.79 14.19
CA ASN A 81 -9.47 1.27 14.60
C ASN A 81 -9.91 0.05 13.77
N GLY A 82 -9.33 -0.16 12.59
CA GLY A 82 -9.61 -1.29 11.70
C GLY A 82 -8.71 -2.50 11.92
N ARG A 83 -8.09 -2.66 13.09
CA ARG A 83 -7.22 -3.81 13.39
C ARG A 83 -7.99 -5.13 13.26
N GLY A 84 -7.40 -6.09 12.57
CA GLY A 84 -8.05 -7.38 12.28
C GLY A 84 -9.12 -7.33 11.17
N MET A 85 -9.39 -6.16 10.59
CA MET A 85 -10.27 -6.02 9.42
C MET A 85 -9.43 -5.98 8.13
N LEU A 86 -10.10 -6.21 6.99
CA LEU A 86 -9.53 -5.85 5.69
C LEU A 86 -9.47 -4.33 5.57
N GLN A 87 -8.27 -3.77 5.50
CA GLN A 87 -8.04 -2.34 5.43
C GLN A 87 -7.91 -1.92 3.96
N VAL A 88 -8.70 -0.94 3.54
CA VAL A 88 -8.63 -0.44 2.16
C VAL A 88 -7.59 0.68 2.09
N ASP A 89 -6.75 0.65 1.07
CA ASP A 89 -5.85 1.74 0.70
C ASP A 89 -6.35 2.38 -0.61
N PHE A 90 -6.41 3.70 -0.63
CA PHE A 90 -6.91 4.47 -1.77
C PHE A 90 -5.79 4.60 -2.80
N ALA A 91 -5.55 3.50 -3.50
CA ALA A 91 -4.37 3.31 -4.33
C ALA A 91 -4.41 4.09 -5.65
N ASN A 92 -3.27 4.59 -6.08
CA ASN A 92 -3.05 4.89 -7.49
C ASN A 92 -2.95 3.57 -8.29
N HIS A 93 -3.32 3.58 -9.58
CA HIS A 93 -3.10 2.42 -10.46
C HIS A 93 -1.63 1.98 -10.49
N PHE A 94 -0.68 2.91 -10.30
CA PHE A 94 0.69 2.61 -9.88
C PHE A 94 0.77 2.53 -8.35
N VAL A 95 0.77 1.31 -7.82
CA VAL A 95 0.82 1.03 -6.37
C VAL A 95 1.89 1.87 -5.65
N GLY A 96 1.49 2.47 -4.53
CA GLY A 96 2.33 3.33 -3.69
C GLY A 96 2.50 4.75 -4.24
N GLY A 97 1.84 5.10 -5.34
CA GLY A 97 1.75 6.45 -5.89
C GLY A 97 3.09 7.19 -5.91
N GLY A 98 3.12 8.34 -5.23
CA GLY A 98 4.29 9.21 -5.10
C GLY A 98 5.19 8.93 -3.90
N VAL A 99 5.16 7.72 -3.30
CA VAL A 99 5.86 7.45 -2.03
C VAL A 99 7.36 7.70 -2.14
N THR A 100 8.00 7.28 -3.24
CA THR A 100 9.43 7.51 -3.52
C THR A 100 9.72 8.91 -4.09
N SER A 101 8.71 9.76 -4.24
CA SER A 101 8.83 11.12 -4.80
C SER A 101 8.17 12.17 -3.87
N ALA A 102 7.20 12.94 -4.34
CA ALA A 102 6.62 14.10 -3.64
C ALA A 102 5.29 13.80 -2.90
N GLY A 103 4.65 12.66 -3.19
CA GLY A 103 3.33 12.29 -2.64
C GLY A 103 3.36 12.14 -1.12
N LEU A 104 2.33 12.61 -0.42
CA LEU A 104 2.23 12.51 1.04
C LEU A 104 0.75 12.60 1.45
N VAL A 105 -0.09 11.79 0.81
CA VAL A 105 -1.51 11.60 1.18
C VAL A 105 -1.68 10.19 1.76
N GLN A 106 -2.91 9.66 1.80
CA GLN A 106 -3.22 8.44 2.57
C GLN A 106 -2.39 7.22 2.14
N GLU A 107 -2.28 6.93 0.83
CA GLU A 107 -1.46 5.84 0.30
C GLU A 107 0.03 6.01 0.66
N GLU A 108 0.64 7.18 0.40
CA GLU A 108 2.07 7.34 0.70
C GLU A 108 2.37 7.33 2.20
N ILE A 109 1.46 7.87 3.02
CA ILE A 109 1.60 7.79 4.48
C ILE A 109 1.57 6.32 4.89
N ARG A 110 0.64 5.52 4.38
CA ARG A 110 0.53 4.09 4.69
C ARG A 110 1.79 3.30 4.33
N PHE A 111 2.36 3.60 3.16
CA PHE A 111 3.61 3.01 2.67
C PHE A 111 4.84 3.48 3.47
N LEU A 112 4.82 4.69 4.02
CA LEU A 112 5.91 5.18 4.87
C LEU A 112 5.85 4.59 6.28
N ILE A 113 4.66 4.41 6.86
CA ILE A 113 4.53 3.80 8.20
C ILE A 113 4.67 2.27 8.16
N ASN A 114 4.41 1.63 7.02
CA ASN A 114 4.70 0.20 6.78
C ASN A 114 5.60 0.04 5.54
N PRO A 115 6.92 0.29 5.64
CA PRO A 115 7.83 0.32 4.49
C PRO A 115 7.96 -1.00 3.72
N GLU A 116 7.56 -2.13 4.30
CA GLU A 116 7.46 -3.40 3.58
C GLU A 116 6.51 -3.31 2.37
N LEU A 117 5.53 -2.41 2.39
CA LEU A 117 4.63 -2.19 1.24
C LEU A 117 5.36 -1.63 0.02
N ILE A 118 6.44 -0.87 0.21
CA ILE A 118 7.19 -0.22 -0.88
C ILE A 118 7.77 -1.26 -1.86
N ILE A 119 8.13 -2.46 -1.38
CA ILE A 119 8.71 -3.49 -2.24
C ILE A 119 7.72 -4.01 -3.30
N SER A 120 6.41 -3.84 -3.09
CA SER A 120 5.39 -4.17 -4.11
C SER A 120 5.68 -3.49 -5.44
N ARG A 121 6.25 -2.29 -5.43
CA ARG A 121 6.62 -1.50 -6.61
C ARG A 121 7.69 -2.16 -7.48
N LEU A 122 8.47 -3.08 -6.91
CA LEU A 122 9.51 -3.80 -7.64
C LEU A 122 8.93 -4.80 -8.65
N PHE A 123 7.77 -5.40 -8.34
CA PHE A 123 7.23 -6.53 -9.07
C PHE A 123 5.73 -6.41 -9.41
N THR A 124 5.09 -5.29 -9.08
CA THR A 124 3.68 -5.04 -9.40
C THR A 124 3.60 -4.04 -10.55
N GLU A 125 3.20 -4.52 -11.72
CA GLU A 125 2.83 -3.66 -12.86
C GLU A 125 1.58 -2.84 -12.50
N VAL A 126 1.34 -1.76 -13.24
CA VAL A 126 0.09 -0.98 -13.15
C VAL A 126 -1.14 -1.89 -13.11
N LEU A 127 -2.05 -1.62 -12.17
CA LEU A 127 -3.29 -2.37 -11.99
C LEU A 127 -4.33 -1.92 -13.04
N ASP A 128 -4.93 -2.89 -13.72
CA ASP A 128 -6.07 -2.64 -14.61
C ASP A 128 -7.39 -2.53 -13.80
N HIS A 129 -8.47 -2.13 -14.45
CA HIS A 129 -9.79 -1.90 -13.84
C HIS A 129 -10.38 -3.13 -13.14
N ASN A 130 -9.94 -4.32 -13.52
CA ASN A 130 -10.38 -5.59 -12.97
C ASN A 130 -9.38 -6.21 -11.98
N GLU A 131 -8.36 -5.47 -11.57
CA GLU A 131 -7.28 -5.96 -10.73
C GLU A 131 -7.15 -5.22 -9.41
N CYS A 132 -6.66 -5.93 -8.41
CA CYS A 132 -6.22 -5.37 -7.15
C CYS A 132 -4.95 -6.05 -6.64
N LEU A 133 -4.25 -5.38 -5.73
CA LEU A 133 -3.15 -5.97 -4.96
C LEU A 133 -3.57 -6.12 -3.49
N ILE A 134 -3.48 -7.34 -2.98
CA ILE A 134 -3.72 -7.68 -1.59
C ILE A 134 -2.36 -7.91 -0.93
N ILE A 135 -2.10 -7.21 0.17
CA ILE A 135 -0.87 -7.36 0.95
C ILE A 135 -1.22 -7.78 2.36
N THR A 136 -0.78 -8.96 2.77
CA THR A 136 -1.01 -9.50 4.11
C THR A 136 0.29 -9.58 4.88
N VAL A 137 0.35 -8.89 6.02
CA VAL A 137 1.48 -8.92 6.95
C VAL A 137 1.12 -9.78 8.14
N SER A 138 1.92 -10.80 8.41
CA SER A 138 1.74 -11.70 9.57
C SER A 138 2.34 -11.12 10.86
N GLU A 139 1.86 -11.59 12.01
CA GLU A 139 2.10 -11.10 13.38
C GLU A 139 3.58 -11.05 13.84
N MET A 140 4.53 -11.45 12.98
CA MET A 140 5.96 -11.43 13.27
C MET A 140 6.75 -10.39 12.43
N ALA A 141 6.07 -9.53 11.68
CA ALA A 141 6.68 -8.33 11.10
C ALA A 141 6.86 -7.24 12.17
N LEU A 142 7.50 -6.11 11.85
CA LEU A 142 7.77 -5.04 12.82
C LEU A 142 6.50 -4.44 13.46
N ASP A 143 5.32 -4.68 12.88
CA ASP A 143 4.03 -4.13 13.29
C ASP A 143 2.94 -5.22 13.39
N SER A 144 1.78 -4.86 13.96
CA SER A 144 0.62 -5.75 14.12
C SER A 144 0.14 -6.31 12.78
N PRO A 145 -0.42 -7.53 12.73
CA PRO A 145 -0.89 -8.10 11.47
C PRO A 145 -1.98 -7.24 10.86
N PHE A 146 -1.86 -6.97 9.57
CA PHE A 146 -2.84 -6.22 8.79
C PHE A 146 -2.93 -6.77 7.37
N CYS A 147 -4.09 -6.56 6.76
CA CYS A 147 -4.32 -6.86 5.35
C CYS A 147 -4.74 -5.57 4.65
N VAL A 148 -3.99 -5.17 3.61
CA VAL A 148 -4.29 -3.99 2.80
C VAL A 148 -4.77 -4.41 1.41
N LEU A 149 -5.88 -3.85 0.96
CA LEU A 149 -6.39 -3.96 -0.41
C LEU A 149 -6.13 -2.66 -1.17
N LEU A 150 -5.38 -2.76 -2.27
CA LEU A 150 -5.07 -1.67 -3.19
C LEU A 150 -5.83 -1.89 -4.49
N SER A 151 -6.72 -0.97 -4.84
CA SER A 151 -7.45 -0.96 -6.12
C SER A 151 -7.11 0.34 -6.84
N GLY A 152 -6.67 0.25 -8.10
CA GLY A 152 -6.31 1.44 -8.87
C GLY A 152 -7.52 2.35 -9.12
N SER A 153 -7.36 3.64 -8.82
CA SER A 153 -8.27 4.72 -9.24
C SER A 153 -7.96 5.26 -10.64
#